data_AF-A0A2N6MD20-F1
#
_entry.id   AF-A0A2N6MD20-F1
#
_cell.length_a   1.000
_cell.length_b   1.000
_cell.length_c   1.000
_cell.angle_alpha   90.00
_cell.angle_beta   90.00
_cell.angle_gamma   90.00
#
_symmetry.space_group_name_H-M   'P 1'
#
loop_
_entity.id
_entity.type
_entity.pdbx_description
1 polymer ?
#
loop_
_entity_poly.entity_id
_entity_poly.type
_entity_poly.pdbx_seq_one_letter_code
_entity_poly.pdbx_strand_id
1 'polypeptide(L)' 'MFGQTTVGANGISSANSRMFRYEVVGLRQNEENDKNNYNIRNSGSVFMTVPYNRMNEEMQRITRMGGRIVKIEPLTTAE' A
#
# COMPACT_ATOMS: atom_id res chain seq x y z
N MET A 1 15.33 -9.18 25.88
CA MET A 1 16.49 -8.58 25.19
C MET A 1 16.13 -8.46 23.72
N PHE A 2 16.09 -7.24 23.20
CA PHE A 2 15.65 -6.90 21.85
C PHE A 2 16.70 -7.33 20.81
N GLY A 3 16.24 -7.95 19.74
CA GLY A 3 17.05 -8.50 18.66
C GLY A 3 17.89 -7.45 17.96
N GLN A 4 19.20 -7.63 18.06
CA GLN A 4 20.21 -6.90 17.31
C GLN A 4 20.23 -7.43 15.87
N THR A 5 19.59 -6.71 14.95
CA THR A 5 19.82 -6.89 13.51
C THR A 5 20.95 -5.96 13.07
N THR A 6 22.08 -6.59 12.75
CA THR A 6 23.22 -5.98 12.09
C THR A 6 22.80 -5.49 10.70
N VAL A 7 22.72 -4.16 10.54
CA VAL A 7 22.45 -3.53 9.24
C VAL A 7 23.74 -3.52 8.43
N GLY A 8 23.93 -4.53 7.59
CA GLY A 8 25.02 -4.60 6.62
C GLY A 8 24.78 -3.60 5.48
N ALA A 9 25.71 -2.65 5.34
CA ALA A 9 25.67 -1.53 4.39
C ALA A 9 25.89 -1.90 2.91
N ASN A 10 25.41 -3.06 2.44
CA ASN A 10 25.60 -3.53 1.05
C ASN A 10 24.33 -4.09 0.39
N GLY A 11 23.14 -3.76 0.91
CA GLY A 11 21.88 -4.36 0.49
C GLY A 11 20.66 -3.43 0.51
N ILE A 12 20.82 -2.11 0.36
CA ILE A 12 19.70 -1.25 -0.02
C ILE A 12 19.45 -1.51 -1.51
N SER A 13 18.88 -2.68 -1.80
CA SER A 13 18.49 -3.07 -3.15
C SER A 13 17.61 -1.97 -3.69
N SER A 14 17.95 -1.39 -4.84
CA SER A 14 17.17 -0.35 -5.52
C SER A 14 15.70 -0.73 -5.77
N ALA A 15 15.34 -2.01 -5.60
CA ALA A 15 13.98 -2.51 -5.50
C ALA A 15 13.21 -2.02 -4.25
N ASN A 16 13.84 -1.92 -3.07
CA ASN A 16 13.21 -1.51 -1.82
C ASN A 16 12.87 -0.01 -1.78
N SER A 17 13.49 0.78 -2.67
CA SER A 17 13.19 2.21 -2.86
C SER A 17 12.09 2.48 -3.89
N ARG A 18 11.58 1.45 -4.59
CA ARG A 18 10.53 1.63 -5.61
C ARG A 18 9.18 1.84 -4.93
N MET A 19 8.52 2.92 -5.32
CA MET A 19 7.18 3.28 -4.86
C MET A 19 6.20 3.14 -6.01
N PHE A 20 4.97 2.73 -5.68
CA PHE A 20 3.89 2.55 -6.64
C PHE A 20 2.63 3.24 -6.17
N ARG A 21 1.89 3.87 -7.08
CA ARG A 21 0.57 4.44 -6.83
C ARG A 21 -0.50 3.46 -7.26
N TYR A 22 -1.35 3.10 -6.32
CA TYR A 22 -2.47 2.20 -6.50
C TYR A 22 -3.73 3.03 -6.58
N GLU A 23 -4.56 2.79 -7.59
CA GLU A 23 -5.92 3.30 -7.66
C GLU A 23 -6.89 2.20 -7.25
N VAL A 24 -7.63 2.43 -6.17
CA VAL A 24 -8.53 1.45 -5.57
C VAL A 24 -9.95 2.00 -5.56
N VAL A 25 -10.92 1.21 -6.03
CA VAL A 25 -12.35 1.55 -6.02
C VAL A 25 -13.14 0.52 -5.21
N GLY A 26 -14.38 0.84 -4.85
CA GLY A 26 -15.30 -0.13 -4.24
C GLY A 26 -14.96 -0.52 -2.80
N LEU A 27 -14.14 0.29 -2.10
CA LEU A 27 -13.97 0.16 -0.66
C LEU A 27 -15.33 0.41 0.01
N ARG A 28 -15.85 -0.61 0.68
CA ARG A 28 -17.12 -0.55 1.42
C ARG A 28 -16.85 -0.40 2.92
N GLN A 29 -17.80 0.19 3.63
CA GLN A 29 -17.82 0.08 5.09
C GLN A 29 -17.94 -1.40 5.47
N ASN A 30 -16.97 -1.87 6.25
CA ASN A 30 -16.87 -3.21 6.79
C ASN A 30 -16.08 -3.11 8.10
N GLU A 31 -16.08 -4.13 8.96
CA GLU A 31 -15.46 -4.08 10.30
C GLU A 31 -13.99 -3.58 10.29
N GLU A 32 -13.24 -3.92 9.24
CA GLU A 32 -11.85 -3.46 9.06
C GLU A 32 -11.73 -1.98 8.68
N ASN A 33 -12.70 -1.43 7.95
CA ASN A 33 -12.75 -0.03 7.58
C ASN A 33 -13.44 0.84 8.63
N ASP A 34 -14.29 0.25 9.48
CA ASP A 34 -14.97 0.92 10.58
C ASP A 34 -14.00 1.36 11.69
N LYS A 35 -12.81 0.73 11.74
CA LYS A 35 -11.67 1.17 12.57
C LYS A 35 -11.04 2.47 12.08
N ASN A 36 -11.28 2.88 10.82
CA ASN A 36 -10.78 4.14 10.33
C ASN A 36 -11.70 5.26 10.79
N ASN A 37 -11.15 6.28 11.46
CA ASN A 37 -11.89 7.42 11.99
C ASN A 37 -12.38 8.39 10.89
N TYR A 38 -12.48 7.94 9.63
CA TYR A 38 -12.88 8.73 8.48
C TYR A 38 -13.83 7.92 7.58
N ASN A 39 -14.85 8.62 7.09
CA ASN A 39 -15.88 7.99 6.27
C ASN A 39 -15.35 7.72 4.85
N ILE A 40 -15.44 6.48 4.39
CA ILE A 40 -15.04 6.13 3.02
C ILE A 40 -16.10 6.64 2.05
N ARG A 41 -15.71 7.51 1.12
CA ARG A 41 -16.62 8.03 0.09
C ARG A 41 -17.03 6.90 -0.85
N ASN A 42 -18.32 6.56 -0.88
CA ASN A 42 -18.90 5.47 -1.67
C ASN A 42 -18.69 5.56 -3.20
N SER A 43 -18.21 6.68 -3.74
CA SER A 43 -18.17 6.92 -5.20
C SER A 43 -16.80 7.39 -5.72
N GLY A 44 -15.75 7.38 -4.89
CA GLY A 44 -14.42 7.88 -5.29
C GLY A 44 -13.35 6.81 -5.41
N SER A 45 -12.41 7.00 -6.34
CA SER A 45 -11.14 6.28 -6.35
C SER A 45 -10.26 6.73 -5.18
N VAL A 46 -9.69 5.77 -4.45
CA VAL A 46 -8.71 6.00 -3.39
C VAL A 46 -7.33 5.71 -3.94
N PHE A 47 -6.43 6.68 -3.79
CA PHE A 47 -5.05 6.56 -4.22
C PHE A 47 -4.15 6.23 -3.03
N MET A 48 -3.41 5.13 -3.14
CA MET A 48 -2.49 4.67 -2.09
C MET A 48 -1.07 4.57 -2.65
N THR A 49 -0.09 5.01 -1.86
CA THR A 49 1.32 4.92 -2.24
C THR A 49 1.95 3.74 -1.49
N VAL A 50 2.36 2.73 -2.24
CA VAL A 50 2.79 1.42 -1.72
C VAL A 50 4.26 1.18 -2.08
N PRO A 51 5.13 0.89 -1.10
CA PRO A 51 6.50 0.50 -1.38
C PRO A 51 6.56 -0.94 -1.90
N TYR A 52 7.53 -1.24 -2.77
CA TYR A 52 7.66 -2.55 -3.42
C TYR A 52 7.68 -3.73 -2.44
N ASN A 53 8.36 -3.59 -1.31
CA ASN A 53 8.47 -4.63 -0.29
C ASN A 53 7.15 -4.99 0.40
N ARG A 54 6.15 -4.10 0.39
CA ARG A 54 4.83 -4.33 0.99
C ARG A 54 3.71 -4.53 -0.02
N MET A 55 4.03 -4.62 -1.32
CA MET A 55 3.00 -4.77 -2.36
C MET A 55 2.07 -5.96 -2.08
N ASN A 56 2.60 -7.11 -1.67
CA ASN A 56 1.78 -8.30 -1.37
C ASN A 56 0.86 -8.07 -0.17
N GLU A 57 1.37 -7.47 0.91
CA GLU A 57 0.59 -7.20 2.12
C GLU A 57 -0.54 -6.21 1.83
N GLU A 58 -0.25 -5.13 1.10
CA GLU A 58 -1.23 -4.12 0.72
C GLU A 58 -2.28 -4.67 -0.25
N MET A 59 -1.90 -5.51 -1.21
CA MET A 59 -2.87 -6.19 -2.09
C MET A 59 -3.85 -7.07 -1.31
N GLN A 60 -3.36 -7.85 -0.34
CA GLN A 60 -4.22 -8.66 0.52
C GLN A 60 -5.12 -7.79 1.40
N ARG A 61 -4.59 -6.71 1.95
CA ARG A 61 -5.34 -5.75 2.77
C ARG A 61 -6.46 -5.10 1.97
N ILE A 62 -6.18 -4.63 0.75
CA ILE A 62 -7.18 -4.04 -0.16
C ILE A 62 -8.30 -5.03 -0.44
N THR A 63 -7.94 -6.28 -0.73
CA THR A 63 -8.93 -7.36 -0.96
C THR A 63 -9.80 -7.60 0.29
N ARG A 64 -9.21 -7.63 1.49
CA ARG A 64 -9.94 -7.79 2.76
C ARG A 64 -10.89 -6.62 3.04
N MET A 65 -10.49 -5.40 2.68
CA MET A 65 -11.34 -4.20 2.75
C MET A 65 -12.42 -4.18 1.66
N GLY A 66 -12.48 -5.19 0.79
CA GLY A 66 -13.43 -5.29 -0.32
C GLY A 66 -13.14 -4.34 -1.48
N GLY A 67 -11.95 -3.72 -1.50
CA GLY A 67 -11.53 -2.82 -2.57
C GLY A 67 -11.06 -3.58 -3.81
N ARG A 68 -11.25 -2.97 -4.96
CA ARG A 68 -10.77 -3.43 -6.26
C ARG A 68 -9.69 -2.49 -6.77
N ILE A 69 -8.53 -3.03 -7.13
CA ILE A 69 -7.46 -2.27 -7.75
C ILE A 69 -7.79 -2.07 -9.23
N VAL A 70 -7.84 -0.82 -9.68
CA VAL A 70 -8.10 -0.43 -11.07
C VAL A 70 -6.79 -0.17 -11.82
N LYS A 71 -5.81 0.44 -11.14
CA LYS A 71 -4.54 0.85 -11.75
C LYS A 71 -3.39 0.74 -10.76
N ILE A 72 -2.21 0.37 -11.26
CA ILE A 72 -0.95 0.40 -10.51
C ILE A 72 0.07 1.10 -11.40
N GLU A 73 0.67 2.19 -10.90
CA GLU A 73 1.66 2.98 -11.63
C GLU A 73 2.95 3.11 -10.81
N PRO A 74 4.14 2.97 -11.41
CA PRO A 74 5.37 3.30 -10.71
C PRO A 74 5.44 4.80 -10.46
N LEU A 75 5.78 5.19 -9.24
CA LEU A 75 6.14 6.56 -8.89
C LEU A 75 7.63 6.75 -9.21
N THR A 76 7.94 6.89 -10.49
CA THR A 76 9.26 7.35 -10.91
C THR A 76 9.34 8.83 -10.59
N THR A 77 10.33 9.25 -9.79
CA THR A 77 10.77 10.64 -9.79
C THR A 77 11.22 10.94 -11.22
N ALA A 78 10.51 11.82 -11.92
CA ALA A 78 11.00 12.36 -13.18
C ALA A 78 12.37 12.99 -12.90
N GLU A 79 13.40 12.52 -13.61
CA GLU A 79 14.73 13.13 -13.63
C GLU A 79 14.68 14.57 -14.16
#